data_AF-A0A223M9S2-F1
#
_entry.id   AF-A0A223M9S2-F1
#
_cell.length_a   1.000
_cell.length_b   1.000
_cell.length_c   1.000
_cell.angle_alpha   90.00
_cell.angle_beta   90.00
_cell.angle_gamma   90.00
#
_symmetry.space_group_name_H-M   'P 1'
#
loop_
_entity.id
_entity.type
_entity.pdbx_description
1 polymer ?
#
loop_
_entity_poly.entity_id
_entity_poly.type
_entity_poly.pdbx_seq_one_letter_code
_entity_poly.pdbx_strand_id
1 'polypeptide(L)'
;MAEKIIKGIIVDRLNFRDFDLIIKLATNFGIIKMVALGVRKTTSKNIYILNLGCLGEFEIFLAKNPNKLSKLKKGECFLHLDLVNKNIYNFWKFSSQIMHEQNFEPKIFPILEQAFFKINTKNADAIKVYTIINWIKFNGWIANLTSCKVCKTNQRLVNFDFAGEWNVFAIEA
;
A
#
# COMPACT_ATOMS: atom_id res chain seq x y z
N MET A 1 9.06 -26.10 6.57
CA MET A 1 8.93 -24.82 5.85
C MET A 1 9.93 -23.87 6.48
N ALA A 2 10.71 -23.12 5.71
CA ALA A 2 11.62 -22.14 6.31
C ALA A 2 10.80 -20.96 6.84
N GLU A 3 11.09 -20.56 8.06
CA GLU A 3 10.52 -19.38 8.71
C GLU A 3 11.22 -18.14 8.19
N LYS A 4 10.47 -17.09 7.86
CA LYS A 4 11.02 -15.79 7.50
C LYS A 4 10.30 -14.68 8.26
N ILE A 5 11.07 -13.71 8.73
CA ILE A 5 10.54 -12.45 9.26
C ILE A 5 10.43 -11.49 8.08
N ILE A 6 9.23 -10.99 7.85
CA ILE A 6 8.90 -10.17 6.69
C ILE A 6 8.15 -8.93 7.17
N LYS A 7 8.69 -7.76 6.81
CA LYS A 7 8.01 -6.48 7.01
C LYS A 7 6.91 -6.31 5.96
N GLY A 8 5.77 -5.80 6.39
CA GLY A 8 4.66 -5.57 5.47
C GLY A 8 3.50 -4.78 6.04
N ILE A 9 2.54 -4.48 5.17
CA ILE A 9 1.30 -3.78 5.50
C ILE A 9 0.13 -4.75 5.33
N ILE A 10 -0.73 -4.86 6.34
CA ILE A 10 -1.97 -5.65 6.28
C ILE A 10 -2.99 -4.91 5.41
N VAL A 11 -3.20 -5.43 4.21
CA VAL A 11 -4.06 -4.83 3.16
C VAL A 11 -5.50 -5.29 3.29
N ASP A 12 -5.69 -6.57 3.57
CA ASP A 12 -6.99 -7.21 3.56
C ASP A 12 -7.04 -8.37 4.56
N ARG A 13 -8.26 -8.66 5.04
CA ARG A 13 -8.55 -9.77 5.92
C ARG A 13 -9.93 -10.34 5.59
N LEU A 14 -9.99 -11.65 5.40
CA LEU A 14 -11.20 -12.39 5.13
C LEU A 14 -11.41 -13.44 6.23
N ASN A 15 -12.61 -13.48 6.80
CA ASN A 15 -13.00 -14.54 7.71
C ASN A 15 -12.94 -15.89 6.99
N PHE A 16 -12.18 -16.83 7.53
CA PHE A 16 -12.02 -18.16 6.97
C PHE A 16 -12.25 -19.20 8.07
N ARG A 17 -13.15 -20.15 7.84
CA ARG A 17 -13.58 -21.11 8.88
C ARG A 17 -14.01 -20.36 10.17
N ASP A 18 -14.17 -21.10 11.27
CA ASP A 18 -14.71 -20.53 12.50
C ASP A 18 -13.78 -19.51 13.14
N PHE A 19 -12.48 -19.84 13.24
CA PHE A 19 -11.53 -19.04 14.01
C PHE A 19 -10.33 -18.51 13.21
N ASP A 20 -10.27 -18.75 11.91
CA ASP A 20 -9.11 -18.40 11.09
C ASP A 20 -9.37 -17.12 10.26
N LEU A 21 -8.29 -16.55 9.72
CA LEU A 21 -8.34 -15.46 8.74
C LEU A 21 -7.46 -15.81 7.53
N ILE A 22 -7.90 -15.40 6.34
CA ILE A 22 -7.01 -15.22 5.19
C ILE A 22 -6.61 -13.75 5.16
N ILE A 23 -5.31 -13.50 5.06
CA ILE A 23 -4.71 -12.17 5.13
C ILE A 23 -3.95 -11.87 3.84
N LYS A 24 -4.08 -10.64 3.35
CA LYS A 24 -3.25 -10.08 2.28
C LYS A 24 -2.23 -9.13 2.88
N LEU A 25 -0.95 -9.44 2.70
CA LEU A 25 0.18 -8.63 3.18
C LEU A 25 0.92 -8.05 1.97
N ALA A 26 1.04 -6.73 1.90
CA ALA A 26 1.92 -6.07 0.93
C ALA A 26 3.33 -5.95 1.50
N THR A 27 4.34 -6.22 0.69
CA THR A 27 5.77 -6.19 1.07
C THR A 27 6.59 -5.51 -0.02
N ASN A 28 7.87 -5.28 0.26
CA ASN A 28 8.84 -4.74 -0.70
C ASN A 28 9.21 -5.69 -1.85
N PHE A 29 8.69 -6.92 -1.86
CA PHE A 29 8.89 -7.88 -2.96
C PHE A 29 7.56 -8.43 -3.51
N GLY A 30 6.42 -7.85 -3.12
CA GLY A 30 5.12 -8.17 -3.68
C GLY A 30 4.05 -8.45 -2.64
N ILE A 31 3.00 -9.15 -3.08
CA ILE A 31 1.87 -9.51 -2.23
C ILE A 31 2.04 -10.95 -1.72
N ILE A 32 1.90 -11.13 -0.41
CA ILE A 32 1.80 -12.44 0.23
C ILE A 32 0.37 -12.67 0.69
N LYS A 33 -0.22 -13.79 0.28
CA LYS A 33 -1.47 -14.30 0.86
C LYS A 33 -1.14 -15.36 1.90
N MET A 34 -1.68 -15.21 3.10
CA MET A 34 -1.41 -16.15 4.19
C MET A 34 -2.66 -16.48 4.99
N VAL A 35 -2.68 -17.68 5.58
CA VAL A 35 -3.68 -18.08 6.56
C VAL A 35 -3.15 -17.85 7.98
N ALA A 36 -3.97 -17.26 8.83
CA ALA A 36 -3.72 -17.06 10.24
C ALA A 36 -4.71 -17.92 11.03
N LEU A 37 -4.21 -19.00 11.65
CA LEU A 37 -5.06 -19.99 12.30
C LEU A 37 -5.42 -19.58 13.73
N GLY A 38 -6.67 -19.78 14.13
CA GLY A 38 -7.17 -19.57 15.48
C GLY A 38 -7.12 -18.12 15.96
N VAL A 39 -6.86 -17.16 15.06
CA VAL A 39 -6.65 -15.75 15.44
C VAL A 39 -7.94 -15.05 15.84
N ARG A 40 -9.12 -15.52 15.44
CA ARG A 40 -10.41 -14.94 15.86
C ARG A 40 -10.88 -15.44 17.23
N LYS A 41 -10.15 -16.35 17.88
CA LYS A 41 -10.44 -16.72 19.27
C LYS A 41 -10.18 -15.52 20.18
N THR A 42 -11.02 -15.33 21.19
CA THR A 42 -10.90 -14.23 22.18
C THR A 42 -9.57 -14.22 22.92
N THR A 43 -8.92 -15.39 23.03
CA THR A 43 -7.60 -15.55 23.67
C THR A 43 -6.42 -15.21 22.76
N SER A 44 -6.64 -14.96 21.46
CA SER A 44 -5.54 -14.74 20.53
C SER A 44 -4.98 -13.33 20.62
N LYS A 45 -3.67 -13.23 20.87
CA LYS A 45 -2.93 -11.97 20.82
C LYS A 45 -2.77 -11.44 19.39
N ASN A 46 -2.84 -12.33 18.40
CA ASN A 46 -2.55 -11.98 17.00
C ASN A 46 -3.72 -11.28 16.29
N ILE A 47 -4.91 -11.20 16.89
CA ILE A 47 -6.06 -10.58 16.21
C ILE A 47 -5.84 -9.08 15.93
N TYR A 48 -5.17 -8.39 16.85
CA TYR A 48 -4.97 -6.94 16.79
C TYR A 48 -3.91 -6.54 15.76
N ILE A 49 -2.81 -7.32 15.66
CA ILE A 49 -1.75 -7.07 14.68
C ILE A 49 -2.20 -7.34 13.23
N LEU A 50 -3.37 -7.96 13.05
CA LEU A 50 -3.96 -8.28 11.74
C LEU A 50 -5.07 -7.29 11.35
N ASN A 51 -5.12 -6.12 11.99
CA ASN A 51 -6.00 -5.04 11.57
C ASN A 51 -5.51 -4.37 10.28
N LEU A 52 -6.46 -3.91 9.47
CA LEU A 52 -6.19 -3.18 8.24
C LEU A 52 -5.32 -1.94 8.53
N GLY A 53 -4.35 -1.67 7.67
CA GLY A 53 -3.44 -0.53 7.85
C GLY A 53 -2.44 -0.71 8.98
N CYS A 54 -2.28 -1.93 9.51
CA CYS A 54 -1.12 -2.27 10.34
C CYS A 54 0.13 -2.38 9.47
N LEU A 55 1.15 -1.59 9.78
CA LEU A 55 2.52 -1.76 9.31
C LEU A 55 3.34 -2.45 10.40
N GLY A 56 3.94 -3.59 10.08
CA GLY A 56 4.58 -4.43 11.07
C GLY A 56 5.54 -5.45 10.49
N GLU A 57 6.04 -6.32 11.35
CA GLU A 57 6.84 -7.49 10.99
C GLU A 57 6.10 -8.77 11.33
N PHE A 58 6.14 -9.72 10.40
CA PHE A 58 5.40 -10.96 10.48
C PHE A 58 6.34 -12.12 10.25
N GLU A 59 6.33 -13.06 11.19
CA GLU A 59 7.01 -14.34 11.05
C GLU A 59 6.09 -15.30 10.30
N ILE A 60 6.50 -15.70 9.11
CA ILE A 60 5.68 -16.43 8.14
C ILE A 60 6.37 -17.72 7.72
N PHE A 61 5.62 -18.81 7.72
CA PHE A 61 5.96 -20.02 7.00
C PHE A 61 5.56 -19.83 5.53
N LEU A 62 6.55 -19.52 4.68
CA LEU A 62 6.29 -19.32 3.27
C LEU A 62 5.92 -20.62 2.57
N ALA A 63 4.85 -20.57 1.78
CA ALA A 63 4.50 -21.65 0.86
C ALA A 63 5.54 -21.76 -0.26
N LYS A 64 5.97 -22.98 -0.59
CA LYS A 64 6.87 -23.24 -1.72
C LYS A 64 6.18 -23.14 -3.08
N ASN A 65 4.85 -23.39 -3.11
CA ASN A 65 4.04 -23.38 -4.32
C ASN A 65 3.22 -22.07 -4.35
N PRO A 66 3.26 -21.30 -5.45
CA PRO A 66 2.52 -20.04 -5.58
C PRO A 66 0.99 -20.19 -5.43
N ASN A 67 0.44 -21.38 -5.70
CA ASN A 67 -1.00 -21.65 -5.58
C ASN A 67 -1.42 -22.03 -4.14
N LYS A 68 -0.50 -22.05 -3.18
CA LYS A 68 -0.80 -22.33 -1.77
C LYS A 68 -0.65 -21.08 -0.92
N LEU A 69 -1.47 -21.00 0.13
CA LEU A 69 -1.37 -19.95 1.13
C LEU A 69 -0.16 -20.18 2.03
N SER A 70 0.59 -19.12 2.31
CA SER A 70 1.58 -19.11 3.40
C SER A 70 0.86 -19.18 4.75
N LYS A 71 1.59 -19.39 5.85
CA LYS A 71 0.97 -19.46 7.19
C LYS A 71 1.63 -18.49 8.16
N LEU A 72 0.82 -17.69 8.85
CA LEU A 72 1.29 -16.80 9.91
C LEU A 72 1.68 -17.62 11.15
N LYS A 73 2.87 -17.35 11.71
CA LYS A 73 3.31 -17.89 13.00
C LYS A 73 3.01 -16.88 14.11
N LYS A 74 3.57 -15.68 14.00
CA LYS A 74 3.34 -14.52 14.88
C LYS A 74 3.70 -13.24 14.15
N GLY A 75 3.47 -12.10 14.78
CA GLY A 75 3.96 -10.83 14.27
C GLY A 75 3.85 -9.75 15.32
N GLU A 76 4.25 -8.56 14.92
CA GLU A 76 4.21 -7.34 15.71
C GLU A 76 3.78 -6.20 14.82
N CYS A 77 2.85 -5.39 15.31
CA CYS A 77 2.46 -4.17 14.63
C CYS A 77 3.24 -2.99 15.19
N PHE A 78 4.00 -2.32 14.34
CA PHE A 78 4.76 -1.13 14.75
C PHE A 78 3.89 0.12 14.69
N LEU A 79 2.98 0.17 13.73
CA LEU A 79 2.15 1.33 13.47
C LEU A 79 0.78 0.91 12.98
N HIS A 80 -0.24 1.47 13.63
CA HIS A 80 -1.62 1.43 13.17
C HIS A 80 -2.02 2.79 12.62
N LEU A 81 -2.55 2.82 11.40
CA LEU A 81 -3.21 4.03 10.91
C LEU A 81 -4.46 4.31 11.74
N ASP A 82 -4.68 5.57 12.10
CA ASP A 82 -5.93 6.03 12.70
C ASP A 82 -7.02 6.12 11.61
N LEU A 83 -7.65 4.98 11.34
CA LEU A 83 -8.72 4.88 10.35
C LEU A 83 -10.04 5.53 10.79
N VAL A 84 -10.14 6.05 12.02
CA VAL A 84 -11.29 6.85 12.46
C VAL A 84 -11.21 8.26 11.85
N ASN A 85 -10.00 8.77 11.64
CA ASN A 85 -9.80 10.05 10.98
C ASN A 85 -10.11 9.94 9.47
N LYS A 86 -11.03 10.78 8.99
CA LYS A 86 -11.47 10.80 7.59
C LYS A 86 -10.33 10.98 6.57
N ASN A 87 -9.36 11.85 6.84
CA ASN A 87 -8.28 12.13 5.90
C ASN A 87 -7.30 10.95 5.82
N ILE A 88 -6.94 10.38 6.96
CA ILE A 88 -6.10 9.18 7.02
C ILE A 88 -6.83 7.97 6.40
N TYR A 89 -8.13 7.82 6.67
CA TYR A 89 -8.96 6.80 6.03
C TYR A 89 -8.98 6.95 4.51
N ASN A 90 -9.11 8.16 3.98
CA ASN A 90 -9.08 8.42 2.54
C ASN A 90 -7.71 8.08 1.91
N PHE A 91 -6.62 8.35 2.62
CA PHE A 91 -5.29 7.90 2.23
C PHE A 91 -5.18 6.37 2.24
N TRP A 92 -5.67 5.72 3.30
CA TRP A 92 -5.67 4.27 3.43
C TRP A 92 -6.47 3.61 2.31
N LYS A 93 -7.69 4.10 2.04
CA LYS A 93 -8.56 3.58 0.98
C LYS A 93 -7.90 3.64 -0.39
N PHE A 94 -7.18 4.73 -0.69
CA PHE A 94 -6.40 4.84 -1.92
C PHE A 94 -5.20 3.89 -1.93
N SER A 95 -4.43 3.86 -0.84
CA SER A 95 -3.25 3.00 -0.73
C SER A 95 -3.61 1.51 -0.82
N SER A 96 -4.73 1.11 -0.22
CA SER A 96 -5.22 -0.26 -0.29
C SER A 96 -5.62 -0.64 -1.71
N GLN A 97 -6.22 0.27 -2.49
CA GLN A 97 -6.50 0.04 -3.90
C GLN A 97 -5.23 -0.28 -4.70
N ILE A 98 -4.17 0.51 -4.53
CA ILE A 98 -2.85 0.22 -5.15
C ILE A 98 -2.37 -1.19 -4.76
N MET A 99 -2.43 -1.53 -3.47
CA MET A 99 -2.01 -2.84 -2.97
C MET A 99 -2.98 -3.98 -3.36
N HIS A 100 -4.16 -3.66 -3.88
CA HIS A 100 -5.13 -4.61 -4.41
C HIS A 100 -4.92 -4.98 -5.87
N GLU A 101 -4.18 -4.16 -6.62
CA GLU A 101 -3.90 -4.39 -8.04
C GLU A 101 -3.26 -5.75 -8.31
N GLN A 102 -3.63 -6.35 -9.44
CA GLN A 102 -3.04 -7.63 -9.88
C GLN A 102 -1.54 -7.46 -10.19
N ASN A 103 -1.17 -6.31 -10.77
CA ASN A 103 0.19 -5.95 -11.13
C ASN A 103 0.82 -5.01 -10.10
N PHE A 104 0.62 -5.30 -8.80
CA PHE A 104 1.22 -4.51 -7.73
C PHE A 104 2.75 -4.39 -7.92
N GLU A 105 3.22 -3.15 -8.08
CA GLU A 105 4.63 -2.84 -8.29
C GLU A 105 5.36 -2.66 -6.95
N PRO A 106 6.22 -3.61 -6.51
CA PRO A 106 6.79 -3.61 -5.17
C PRO A 106 7.65 -2.38 -4.84
N LYS A 107 8.16 -1.66 -5.86
CA LYS A 107 8.89 -0.40 -5.67
C LYS A 107 8.07 0.70 -4.98
N ILE A 108 6.74 0.62 -4.97
CA ILE A 108 5.90 1.56 -4.22
C ILE A 108 5.95 1.33 -2.71
N PHE A 109 6.32 0.13 -2.25
CA PHE A 109 6.26 -0.22 -0.83
C PHE A 109 7.09 0.70 0.07
N PRO A 110 8.36 1.05 -0.22
CA PRO A 110 9.12 2.00 0.60
C PRO A 110 8.47 3.40 0.68
N ILE A 111 7.75 3.81 -0.37
CA ILE A 111 7.02 5.09 -0.39
C ILE A 111 5.80 5.00 0.55
N LEU A 112 5.05 3.90 0.49
CA LEU A 112 3.92 3.65 1.40
C LEU A 112 4.39 3.54 2.85
N GLU A 113 5.49 2.85 3.09
CA GLU A 113 6.09 2.73 4.42
C GLU A 113 6.45 4.10 5.00
N GLN A 114 7.14 4.95 4.23
CA GLN A 114 7.46 6.31 4.67
C GLN A 114 6.19 7.16 4.90
N ALA A 115 5.18 7.00 4.05
CA ALA A 115 3.90 7.66 4.21
C ALA A 115 3.23 7.27 5.53
N PHE A 116 3.22 5.98 5.88
CA PHE A 116 2.65 5.48 7.14
C PHE A 116 3.31 6.09 8.37
N PHE A 117 4.63 6.26 8.37
CA PHE A 117 5.35 6.89 9.48
C PHE A 117 5.15 8.41 9.58
N LYS A 118 4.86 9.10 8.47
CA LYS A 118 4.79 10.58 8.43
C LYS A 118 3.38 11.13 8.42
N ILE A 119 2.38 10.30 8.14
CA ILE A 119 1.00 10.75 7.95
C ILE A 119 0.37 11.19 9.26
N ASN A 120 -0.30 12.34 9.18
CA ASN A 120 -1.15 12.89 10.21
C ASN A 120 -2.31 13.67 9.57
N THR A 121 -3.19 14.20 10.40
CA THR A 121 -4.43 14.85 9.98
C THR A 121 -4.20 16.12 9.13
N LYS A 122 -3.04 16.78 9.25
CA LYS A 122 -2.70 18.02 8.56
C LYS A 122 -2.04 17.81 7.21
N ASN A 123 -1.39 16.66 6.99
CA ASN A 123 -0.58 16.40 5.78
C ASN A 123 -1.07 15.19 4.96
N ALA A 124 -2.14 14.52 5.36
CA ALA A 124 -2.67 13.34 4.69
C ALA A 124 -2.91 13.53 3.19
N ASP A 125 -3.48 14.66 2.77
CA ASP A 125 -3.72 14.93 1.35
C ASP A 125 -2.41 15.13 0.57
N ALA A 126 -1.45 15.87 1.15
CA ALA A 126 -0.14 16.06 0.53
C ALA A 126 0.63 14.74 0.39
N ILE A 127 0.58 13.88 1.42
CA ILE A 127 1.18 12.55 1.38
C ILE A 127 0.48 11.67 0.33
N LYS A 128 -0.86 11.73 0.26
CA LYS A 128 -1.62 11.02 -0.78
C LYS A 128 -1.18 11.43 -2.19
N VAL A 129 -1.06 12.72 -2.46
CA VAL A 129 -0.56 13.24 -3.75
C VAL A 129 0.86 12.75 -4.03
N TYR A 130 1.74 12.79 -3.03
CA TYR A 130 3.10 12.26 -3.16
C TYR A 130 3.11 10.76 -3.50
N THR A 131 2.27 9.96 -2.85
CA THR A 131 2.11 8.54 -3.16
C THR A 131 1.58 8.32 -4.58
N ILE A 132 0.57 9.11 -5.02
CA ILE A 132 0.02 9.04 -6.38
C ILE A 132 1.13 9.28 -7.43
N ILE A 133 1.91 10.36 -7.28
CA ILE A 133 2.97 10.72 -8.23
C ILE A 133 4.00 9.58 -8.35
N ASN A 134 4.41 8.99 -7.23
CA ASN A 134 5.36 7.88 -7.25
C ASN A 134 4.76 6.60 -7.84
N TRP A 135 3.49 6.28 -7.52
CA TRP A 135 2.81 5.13 -8.09
C TRP A 135 2.66 5.25 -9.61
N ILE A 136 2.23 6.40 -10.11
CA ILE A 136 2.14 6.71 -11.55
C ILE A 136 3.53 6.56 -12.21
N LYS A 137 4.57 7.13 -11.61
CA LYS A 137 5.96 7.01 -12.10
C LYS A 137 6.43 5.55 -12.19
N PHE A 138 6.14 4.73 -11.18
CA PHE A 138 6.55 3.32 -11.19
C PHE A 138 5.75 2.48 -12.20
N ASN A 139 4.54 2.90 -12.55
CA ASN A 139 3.74 2.30 -13.63
C ASN A 139 4.14 2.81 -15.04
N GLY A 140 5.25 3.54 -15.17
CA GLY A 140 5.80 3.95 -16.47
C GLY A 140 5.24 5.24 -17.05
N TRP A 141 4.39 5.95 -16.30
CA TRP A 141 3.86 7.24 -16.74
C TRP A 141 4.87 8.34 -16.44
N ILE A 142 5.21 9.14 -17.45
CA ILE A 142 6.18 10.23 -17.34
C ILE A 142 5.41 11.54 -17.32
N ALA A 143 5.36 12.22 -16.18
CA ALA A 143 4.76 13.53 -16.06
C ALA A 143 5.82 14.63 -16.28
N ASN A 144 5.59 15.55 -17.22
CA ASN A 144 6.40 16.76 -17.30
C ASN A 144 5.78 17.82 -16.37
N LEU A 145 6.28 17.88 -15.14
CA LEU A 145 5.83 18.84 -14.13
C LEU A 145 6.69 20.11 -14.08
N THR A 146 7.70 20.22 -14.94
CA THR A 146 8.68 21.32 -14.88
C THR A 146 8.50 22.34 -15.98
N SER A 147 7.83 21.98 -17.07
CA SER A 147 7.66 22.87 -18.23
C SER A 147 6.41 22.52 -19.03
N CYS A 148 5.88 23.51 -19.74
CA CYS A 148 4.83 23.30 -20.73
C CYS A 148 5.32 22.35 -21.83
N LYS A 149 4.50 21.37 -22.24
CA LYS A 149 4.87 20.45 -23.33
C LYS A 149 4.98 21.18 -24.67
N VAL A 150 4.13 22.19 -24.89
CA VAL A 150 4.00 22.95 -26.14
C VAL A 150 5.08 24.03 -26.22
N CYS A 151 5.10 24.99 -25.30
CA CYS A 151 6.00 26.14 -25.38
C CYS A 151 7.29 26.01 -24.56
N LYS A 152 7.51 24.89 -23.85
CA LYS A 152 8.73 24.58 -23.06
C LYS A 152 9.09 25.57 -21.94
N THR A 153 8.30 26.63 -21.72
CA THR A 153 8.49 27.54 -20.59
C THR A 153 7.92 26.94 -19.30
N ASN A 154 8.49 27.37 -18.18
CA ASN A 154 8.01 27.08 -16.82
C ASN A 154 7.32 28.31 -16.19
N GLN A 155 7.13 29.37 -16.96
CA GLN A 155 6.53 30.63 -16.52
C GLN A 155 5.13 30.79 -17.10
N ARG A 156 4.23 31.42 -16.32
CA ARG A 156 2.85 31.77 -16.73
C ARG A 156 2.04 30.58 -17.25
N LEU A 157 2.21 29.45 -16.58
CA LEU A 157 1.45 28.24 -16.81
C LEU A 157 -0.01 28.47 -16.40
N VAL A 158 -0.96 28.27 -17.33
CA VAL A 158 -2.39 28.60 -17.11
C VAL A 158 -3.32 27.41 -17.20
N ASN A 159 -2.91 26.29 -17.80
CA ASN A 159 -3.73 25.09 -17.93
C ASN A 159 -2.91 23.80 -17.72
N PHE A 160 -3.58 22.70 -17.40
CA PHE A 160 -2.98 21.36 -17.33
C PHE A 160 -3.81 20.43 -18.21
N ASP A 161 -3.18 19.86 -19.24
CA ASP A 161 -3.78 18.85 -20.10
C ASP A 161 -3.47 17.44 -19.56
N PHE A 162 -4.55 16.71 -19.33
CA PHE A 162 -4.57 15.33 -18.87
C PHE A 162 -5.00 14.34 -19.97
N ALA A 163 -5.36 14.83 -21.17
CA ALA A 163 -6.05 14.09 -22.22
C ALA A 163 -5.16 13.69 -23.41
N GLY A 164 -3.85 13.89 -23.33
CA GLY A 164 -2.92 13.43 -24.37
C GLY A 164 -2.75 11.91 -24.35
N GLU A 165 -3.37 11.20 -25.30
CA GLU A 165 -2.89 9.88 -25.71
C GLU A 165 -1.37 9.98 -25.94
N TRP A 166 -0.61 9.11 -25.27
CA TRP A 166 0.86 9.13 -25.13
C TRP A 166 1.42 10.05 -24.02
N ASN A 167 1.44 9.50 -22.80
CA ASN A 167 2.58 9.53 -21.85
C ASN A 167 3.22 10.88 -21.48
N VAL A 168 2.51 12.00 -21.47
CA VAL A 168 3.05 13.25 -20.91
C VAL A 168 1.94 14.11 -20.31
N PHE A 169 1.94 14.25 -18.99
CA PHE A 169 1.25 15.36 -18.33
C PHE A 169 1.84 16.67 -18.88
N ALA A 170 1.01 17.46 -19.56
CA ALA A 170 1.44 18.68 -20.21
C ALA A 170 0.79 19.86 -19.52
N ILE A 171 1.59 20.83 -19.11
CA ILE A 171 1.06 22.13 -18.71
C ILE A 171 0.80 22.91 -20.00
N GLU A 172 -0.39 23.45 -20.20
CA GLU A 172 -0.79 24.30 -21.34
C GLU A 172 -0.75 25.78 -20.95
N ALA A 173 -0.47 26.64 -21.92
CA ALA A 173 -0.22 28.07 -21.75
C ALA A 173 -1.38 28.92 -22.29
#